data_AF-A0A096AIH9-F1
#
_entry.id   AF-A0A096AIH9-F1
#
_cell.length_a   1.000
_cell.length_b   1.000
_cell.length_c   1.000
_cell.angle_alpha   90.00
_cell.angle_beta   90.00
_cell.angle_gamma   90.00
#
_symmetry.space_group_name_H-M   'P 1'
#
loop_
_entity.id
_entity.type
_entity.pdbx_description
1 polymer ?
#
loop_
_entity_poly.entity_id
_entity_poly.type
_entity_poly.pdbx_seq_one_letter_code
_entity_poly.pdbx_strand_id
1 'polypeptide(L)'
;MKKSIFFLLAVMMTISFTSCYDDIYPNVSDRGVSIDSRLSPLDSISIYRSQIDKGNMLNNLVRFANGRYYLDLTKDDAEILGISSELYNNALHNVEQMNNNK
;
A
#
# COMPACT_ATOMS: atom_id res chain seq x y z
N MET A 1 -44.63 -21.32 -9.29
CA MET A 1 -43.17 -21.36 -9.54
C MET A 1 -42.47 -19.99 -9.61
N LYS A 2 -43.17 -18.83 -9.68
CA LYS A 2 -42.51 -17.50 -9.74
C LYS A 2 -42.01 -16.94 -8.39
N LYS A 3 -42.63 -17.33 -7.27
CA LYS A 3 -42.27 -16.85 -5.91
C LYS A 3 -40.91 -17.37 -5.42
N SER A 4 -40.47 -18.54 -5.92
CA SER A 4 -39.21 -19.18 -5.52
C SER A 4 -37.97 -18.53 -6.13
N ILE A 5 -38.10 -17.93 -7.33
CA ILE A 5 -37.00 -17.24 -8.02
C ILE A 5 -36.67 -15.91 -7.33
N PHE A 6 -37.70 -15.17 -6.90
CA PHE A 6 -37.50 -13.93 -6.14
C PHE A 6 -36.81 -14.17 -4.79
N PHE A 7 -37.12 -15.28 -4.12
CA PHE A 7 -36.45 -15.66 -2.88
C PHE A 7 -34.96 -16.00 -3.11
N LEU A 8 -34.65 -16.74 -4.17
CA LEU A 8 -33.27 -17.08 -4.54
C LEU A 8 -32.44 -15.84 -4.92
N LEU A 9 -33.05 -14.87 -5.63
CA LEU A 9 -32.40 -13.62 -6.00
C LEU A 9 -32.11 -12.73 -4.77
N ALA A 10 -33.00 -12.72 -3.79
CA ALA A 10 -32.80 -12.00 -2.54
C ALA A 10 -31.66 -12.59 -1.69
N VAL A 11 -31.53 -13.92 -1.64
CA VAL A 11 -30.45 -14.60 -0.90
C VAL A 11 -29.07 -14.37 -1.53
N MET A 12 -28.97 -14.37 -2.86
CA MET A 12 -27.70 -14.09 -3.54
C MET A 12 -27.22 -12.65 -3.32
N MET A 13 -28.14 -11.69 -3.21
CA MET A 13 -27.82 -10.28 -2.99
C MET A 13 -27.25 -10.02 -1.58
N THR A 14 -27.59 -10.84 -0.59
CA THR A 14 -27.05 -10.71 0.79
C THR A 14 -25.63 -11.25 0.97
N ILE A 15 -25.14 -12.10 0.05
CA ILE A 15 -23.80 -12.72 0.15
C ILE A 15 -22.71 -11.79 -0.41
N SER A 16 -23.08 -10.74 -1.16
CA SER A 16 -22.13 -9.81 -1.79
C SER A 16 -21.63 -8.67 -0.88
N PHE A 17 -22.09 -8.59 0.38
CA PHE A 17 -21.77 -7.48 1.29
C PHE A 17 -20.92 -7.84 2.50
N THR A 18 -20.52 -9.10 2.67
CA THR A 18 -19.59 -9.50 3.75
C THR A 18 -18.14 -9.50 3.24
N SER A 19 -17.65 -8.29 2.97
CA SER A 19 -16.34 -7.73 3.34
C SER A 19 -15.10 -8.64 3.40
N CYS A 20 -14.06 -8.24 2.66
CA CYS A 20 -12.66 -8.42 3.09
C CYS A 20 -12.49 -7.77 4.48
N TYR A 21 -12.40 -8.59 5.53
CA TYR A 21 -11.87 -8.15 6.81
C TYR A 21 -10.39 -8.52 6.84
N ASP A 22 -9.52 -7.53 6.89
CA ASP A 22 -8.08 -7.73 7.12
C ASP A 22 -7.68 -6.99 8.40
N ASP A 23 -8.17 -7.49 9.53
CA ASP A 23 -7.78 -7.01 10.85
C ASP A 23 -6.54 -7.77 11.32
N ILE A 24 -5.37 -7.43 10.78
CA ILE A 24 -4.09 -7.83 11.37
C ILE A 24 -3.19 -6.59 11.47
N TYR A 25 -3.27 -5.89 12.60
CA TYR A 25 -2.22 -4.96 13.03
C TYR A 25 -1.24 -5.71 13.95
N PRO A 26 -0.09 -6.21 13.47
CA PRO A 26 0.96 -6.59 14.37
C PRO A 26 1.63 -5.30 14.85
N ASN A 27 1.47 -5.02 16.14
CA ASN A 27 2.27 -4.05 16.87
C ASN A 27 3.73 -4.53 16.87
N VAL A 28 4.51 -4.12 15.87
CA VAL A 28 5.95 -4.40 15.82
C VAL A 28 6.67 -3.12 16.20
N SER A 29 7.07 -3.06 17.47
CA SER A 29 8.03 -2.09 17.96
C SER A 29 9.32 -2.18 17.12
N ASP A 30 9.59 -1.05 16.50
CA ASP A 30 10.82 -0.59 15.86
C ASP A 30 12.12 -1.33 16.22
N ARG A 31 12.82 -1.80 15.19
CA ARG A 31 14.28 -1.77 15.10
C ARG A 31 14.70 -2.04 13.65
N GLY A 32 15.04 -0.96 12.95
CA GLY A 32 15.52 -0.97 11.58
C GLY A 32 16.63 -2.00 11.35
N VAL A 33 16.37 -2.94 10.44
CA VAL A 33 17.38 -3.84 9.88
C VAL A 33 17.44 -3.55 8.39
N SER A 34 18.53 -2.96 7.94
CA SER A 34 18.87 -2.81 6.53
C SER A 34 19.12 -4.20 5.93
N ILE A 35 18.28 -4.62 4.99
CA ILE A 35 18.41 -5.93 4.34
C ILE A 35 19.31 -5.78 3.10
N ASP A 36 20.50 -6.39 3.17
CA ASP A 36 21.41 -6.59 2.04
C ASP A 36 20.78 -7.58 1.05
N SER A 37 20.62 -7.14 -0.21
CA SER A 37 19.78 -7.76 -1.23
C SER A 37 20.46 -8.87 -2.03
N ARG A 38 21.43 -9.59 -1.45
CA ARG A 38 22.15 -10.66 -2.15
C ARG A 38 21.66 -12.06 -1.74
N LEU A 39 20.69 -12.57 -2.52
CA LEU A 39 20.49 -14.00 -2.83
C LEU A 39 20.36 -14.99 -1.66
N SER A 40 19.51 -14.68 -0.67
CA SER A 40 18.88 -15.74 0.15
C SER A 40 17.44 -15.95 -0.31
N PRO A 41 16.87 -17.17 -0.20
CA PRO A 41 15.44 -17.35 -0.34
C PRO A 41 14.80 -16.38 0.65
N LEU A 42 14.05 -15.40 0.13
CA LEU A 42 13.47 -14.36 0.97
C LEU A 42 12.60 -15.05 2.01
N ASP A 43 13.08 -15.06 3.25
CA ASP A 43 12.33 -15.54 4.40
C ASP A 43 10.98 -14.82 4.39
N SER A 44 9.89 -15.54 4.57
CA SER A 44 8.53 -14.97 4.58
C SER A 44 8.42 -13.70 5.44
N ILE A 45 9.17 -13.66 6.56
CA ILE A 45 9.27 -12.51 7.46
C ILE A 45 9.99 -11.33 6.80
N SER A 46 11.04 -11.58 6.00
CA SER A 46 11.77 -10.54 5.26
C SER A 46 10.90 -9.91 4.17
N ILE A 47 10.10 -10.70 3.45
CA ILE A 47 9.13 -10.20 2.47
C ILE A 47 8.10 -9.34 3.18
N TYR A 48 7.51 -9.87 4.25
CA TYR A 48 6.53 -9.15 5.05
C TYR A 48 7.07 -7.80 5.55
N ARG A 49 8.28 -7.80 6.12
CA ARG A 49 8.96 -6.57 6.58
C ARG A 49 9.18 -5.55 5.47
N SER A 50 9.60 -6.01 4.29
CA SER A 50 9.78 -5.14 3.14
C SER A 50 8.46 -4.54 2.65
N GLN A 51 7.36 -5.29 2.71
CA GLN A 51 6.03 -4.83 2.31
C GLN A 51 5.43 -3.80 3.28
N ILE A 52 5.73 -3.90 4.58
CA ILE A 52 5.30 -2.92 5.58
C ILE A 52 6.24 -1.71 5.72
N ASP A 53 7.38 -1.72 5.02
CA ASP A 53 8.31 -0.58 5.00
C ASP A 53 7.71 0.56 4.18
N LYS A 54 7.22 1.57 4.88
CA LYS A 54 6.57 2.75 4.31
C LYS A 54 7.49 3.58 3.41
N GLY A 55 8.80 3.58 3.66
CA GLY A 55 9.77 4.27 2.82
C GLY A 55 9.94 3.58 1.47
N ASN A 56 10.10 2.25 1.48
CA ASN A 56 10.15 1.45 0.26
C ASN A 56 8.83 1.52 -0.52
N MET A 57 7.70 1.53 0.19
CA MET A 57 6.38 1.71 -0.42
C MET A 57 6.29 3.03 -1.20
N LEU A 58 6.70 4.15 -0.60
CA LEU A 58 6.70 5.46 -1.28
C LEU A 58 7.61 5.49 -2.51
N ASN A 59 8.80 4.92 -2.41
CA ASN A 59 9.72 4.83 -3.55
C ASN A 59 9.10 4.02 -4.71
N ASN A 60 8.41 2.93 -4.40
CA ASN A 60 7.72 2.09 -5.37
C ASN A 60 6.49 2.77 -6.01
N LEU A 61 6.02 3.89 -5.46
CA LEU A 61 4.91 4.69 -5.99
C LEU A 61 5.38 5.91 -6.79
N VAL A 62 6.69 6.13 -6.93
CA VAL A 62 7.20 7.14 -7.86
C VAL A 62 6.99 6.66 -9.30
N ARG A 63 6.41 7.53 -10.13
CA ARG A 63 6.09 7.28 -11.55
C ARG A 63 6.69 8.38 -12.41
N PHE A 64 6.91 8.07 -13.68
CA PHE A 64 7.35 9.03 -14.70
C PHE A 64 6.31 9.09 -15.82
N ALA A 65 5.70 10.25 -16.02
CA ALA A 65 4.78 10.50 -17.13
C ALA A 65 4.91 11.95 -17.60
N ASN A 66 4.64 12.19 -18.89
CA ASN A 66 4.64 13.53 -19.48
C ASN A 66 5.94 14.33 -19.21
N GLY A 67 7.07 13.63 -19.19
CA GLY A 67 8.37 14.26 -18.95
C GLY A 67 8.64 14.65 -17.50
N ARG A 68 7.82 14.24 -16.53
CA ARG A 68 8.00 14.57 -15.11
C ARG A 68 7.80 13.35 -14.21
N TYR A 69 8.54 13.33 -13.11
CA TYR A 69 8.29 12.43 -12.00
C TYR A 69 7.14 12.95 -11.14
N TYR A 70 6.30 12.04 -10.65
CA TYR A 70 5.25 12.33 -9.68
C TYR A 70 5.11 11.16 -8.71
N LEU A 71 4.61 11.45 -7.50
CA LEU A 71 4.26 10.44 -6.52
C LEU A 71 2.81 9.98 -6.76
N ASP A 72 2.63 8.71 -7.09
CA ASP A 72 1.33 8.07 -7.33
C ASP A 72 0.69 7.63 -6.00
N LEU A 73 0.52 8.62 -5.11
CA LEU A 73 -0.10 8.45 -3.79
C LEU A 73 -0.64 9.81 -3.32
N THR A 74 -1.93 9.87 -2.97
CA THR A 74 -2.50 11.09 -2.38
C THR A 74 -2.12 11.23 -0.91
N LYS A 75 -2.29 12.43 -0.35
CA LYS A 75 -2.09 12.65 1.09
C LYS A 75 -3.06 11.82 1.93
N ASP A 76 -4.31 11.72 1.50
CA ASP A 76 -5.35 10.96 2.21
C ASP A 76 -5.04 9.46 2.19
N ASP A 77 -4.57 8.93 1.05
CA ASP A 77 -4.10 7.54 0.96
C ASP A 77 -2.90 7.29 1.88
N ALA A 78 -1.97 8.25 1.95
CA ALA A 78 -0.83 8.16 2.85
C ALA A 78 -1.27 8.10 4.31
N GLU A 79 -2.26 8.90 4.72
CA GLU A 79 -2.84 8.87 6.06
C GLU A 79 -3.50 7.52 6.37
N ILE A 80 -4.30 6.99 5.44
CA ILE A 80 -4.95 5.67 5.57
C ILE A 80 -3.90 4.56 5.75
N LEU A 81 -2.78 4.64 5.02
CA LEU A 81 -1.66 3.70 5.13
C LEU A 81 -0.78 3.94 6.38
N GLY A 82 -1.14 4.91 7.22
CA GLY A 82 -0.40 5.30 8.41
C GLY A 82 0.98 5.91 8.11
N ILE A 83 1.20 6.42 6.90
CA ILE A 83 2.40 7.14 6.51
C ILE A 83 2.36 8.52 7.17
N SER A 84 3.40 8.87 7.92
CA SER A 84 3.46 10.17 8.58
C SER A 84 3.51 11.30 7.54
N SER A 85 2.94 12.46 7.88
CA SER A 85 3.02 13.64 7.02
C SER A 85 4.46 14.04 6.71
N GLU A 86 5.38 13.88 7.65
CA GLU A 86 6.81 14.12 7.43
C GLU A 86 7.38 13.20 6.34
N LEU A 87 7.11 11.89 6.43
CA LEU A 87 7.62 10.92 5.46
C LEU A 87 7.02 11.16 4.06
N TYR A 88 5.74 11.50 3.99
CA TYR A 88 5.07 11.89 2.75
C TYR A 88 5.68 13.14 2.13
N ASN A 89 5.89 14.20 2.92
CA ASN A 89 6.48 15.45 2.44
C ASN A 89 7.93 15.26 1.99
N ASN A 90 8.71 14.41 2.66
CA ASN A 90 10.07 14.07 2.24
C ASN A 90 10.06 13.33 0.88
N ALA A 91 9.10 12.42 0.67
CA ALA A 91 8.95 11.75 -0.62
C ALA A 91 8.57 12.73 -1.75
N LEU A 92 7.65 13.67 -1.48
CA LEU A 92 7.33 14.75 -2.44
C LEU A 92 8.56 15.60 -2.77
N HIS A 93 9.33 16.00 -1.75
CA HIS A 93 10.55 16.76 -1.95
C HIS A 93 11.56 16.01 -2.84
N ASN A 94 11.75 14.71 -2.61
CA ASN A 94 12.63 13.89 -3.44
C ASN A 94 12.16 13.85 -4.90
N VAL A 95 10.86 13.72 -5.14
CA VAL A 95 10.27 13.76 -6.49
C VAL A 95 10.49 15.12 -7.16
N GLU A 96 10.40 16.22 -6.41
CA GLU A 96 10.74 17.56 -6.91
C GLU A 96 12.23 17.64 -7.29
N GLN A 97 13.13 17.15 -6.44
CA GLN A 97 14.57 17.10 -6.74
C GLN A 97 14.85 16.28 -8.01
N MET A 98 14.19 15.14 -8.21
CA MET A 98 14.32 14.32 -9.43
C MET A 98 13.88 15.07 -10.69
N ASN A 99 12.91 15.98 -10.58
CA ASN A 99 12.48 16.82 -11.69
C ASN A 99 13.43 18.00 -11.96
N ASN A 100 14.06 18.53 -10.91
CA ASN A 100 14.94 19.70 -10.98
C ASN A 100 16.38 19.34 -11.35
N ASN A 101 16.82 18.12 -11.06
CA ASN A 101 18.15 17.62 -11.41
C ASN A 101 18.23 17.06 -12.86
N LYS A 102 17.43 17.61 -13.77
CA LYS A 102 17.39 17.24 -15.19
C LYS A 102 18.36 18.04 -16.04
#